data_AF-A0A3A9Y973-F1
#
_entry.id   AF-A0A3A9Y973-F1
#
_cell.length_a   1.000
_cell.length_b   1.000
_cell.length_c   1.000
_cell.angle_alpha   90.00
_cell.angle_beta   90.00
_cell.angle_gamma   90.00
#
_symmetry.space_group_name_H-M   'P 1'
#
loop_
_entity.id
_entity.type
_entity.pdbx_description
1 polymer ?
#
loop_
_entity_poly.entity_id
_entity_poly.type
_entity_poly.pdbx_seq_one_letter_code
_entity_poly.pdbx_strand_id
1 'polypeptide(L)'
;MPAGETLVVHDVLADEADGYRPASSVGSGVQAVRAVGLRVDLTADGVVIKRLPAGAAYPAWRTSYRMFTLRPGQYGRFRANFRFTGCACSARWYYEAWTVHVASASPRPDLFLSAVADRDVDQRVHLYGGPARRTARQRPA
;
A
#
# COMPACT_ATOMS: atom_id res chain seq x y z
N MET A 1 -11.45 -12.84 15.53
CA MET A 1 -10.74 -11.68 16.14
C MET A 1 -11.23 -11.59 17.58
N PRO A 2 -10.35 -11.37 18.56
CA PRO A 2 -10.77 -11.17 19.95
C PRO A 2 -11.69 -9.94 20.07
N ALA A 3 -12.55 -9.92 21.10
CA ALA A 3 -13.48 -8.84 21.33
C ALA A 3 -12.72 -7.51 21.56
N GLY A 4 -12.99 -6.49 20.75
CA GLY A 4 -12.37 -5.16 20.85
C GLY A 4 -11.26 -4.84 19.84
N GLU A 5 -10.77 -5.84 19.10
CA GLU A 5 -9.88 -5.61 17.97
C GLU A 5 -10.66 -5.43 16.67
N THR A 6 -10.37 -4.33 15.98
CA THR A 6 -10.88 -4.08 14.63
C THR A 6 -9.72 -3.89 13.67
N LEU A 7 -10.01 -3.92 12.38
CA LEU A 7 -9.04 -3.46 11.40
C LEU A 7 -9.08 -1.95 11.35
N VAL A 8 -7.92 -1.32 11.39
CA VAL A 8 -7.79 0.12 11.15
C VAL A 8 -6.94 0.29 9.91
N VAL A 9 -7.39 1.12 8.98
CA VAL A 9 -6.66 1.46 7.77
C VAL A 9 -6.40 2.94 7.75
N HIS A 10 -5.16 3.31 7.40
CA HIS A 10 -4.77 4.66 7.06
C HIS A 10 -4.21 4.64 5.65
N ASP A 11 -4.95 5.27 4.75
CA ASP A 11 -4.67 5.36 3.33
C ASP A 11 -4.06 6.72 3.01
N VAL A 12 -2.96 6.74 2.27
CA VAL A 12 -2.26 7.95 1.85
C VAL A 12 -1.95 7.85 0.37
N LEU A 13 -2.57 8.72 -0.42
CA LEU A 13 -2.37 8.83 -1.85
C LEU A 13 -1.74 10.18 -2.18
N ALA A 14 -0.75 10.19 -3.07
CA ALA A 14 -0.17 11.40 -3.64
C ALA A 14 -0.22 11.28 -5.16
N ASP A 15 -1.11 12.06 -5.78
CA ASP A 15 -1.34 12.09 -7.23
C ASP A 15 -0.52 13.22 -7.87
N GLU A 16 0.06 12.96 -9.04
CA GLU A 16 0.76 13.96 -9.84
C GLU A 16 -0.12 15.17 -10.19
N ALA A 17 -1.41 14.96 -10.48
CA ALA A 17 -2.36 16.02 -10.79
C ALA A 17 -2.50 17.04 -9.66
N ASP A 18 -2.34 16.59 -8.41
CA ASP A 18 -2.37 17.42 -7.21
C ASP A 18 -0.98 17.90 -6.78
N GLY A 19 0.04 17.74 -7.65
CA GLY A 19 1.42 18.08 -7.35
C GLY A 19 2.03 17.21 -6.26
N TYR A 20 1.57 15.96 -6.13
CA TYR A 20 1.94 15.00 -5.09
C TYR A 20 1.65 15.47 -3.66
N ARG A 21 0.66 16.36 -3.48
CA ARG A 21 0.15 16.68 -2.14
C ARG A 21 -0.50 15.44 -1.54
N PRO A 22 -0.10 14.98 -0.34
CA PRO A 22 -0.69 13.79 0.26
C PRO A 22 -2.16 14.03 0.64
N ALA A 23 -3.05 13.21 0.11
CA ALA A 23 -4.42 13.04 0.57
C ALA A 23 -4.47 11.80 1.47
N SER A 24 -4.99 11.96 2.69
CA SER A 24 -5.05 10.87 3.67
C SER A 24 -6.47 10.61 4.16
N SER A 25 -6.82 9.34 4.36
CA SER A 25 -8.06 8.93 5.01
C SER A 25 -7.79 7.84 6.04
N VAL A 26 -8.55 7.86 7.15
CA VAL A 26 -8.49 6.82 8.19
C VAL A 26 -9.88 6.20 8.31
N GLY A 27 -9.93 4.88 8.36
CA GLY A 27 -11.18 4.14 8.53
C GLY A 27 -10.99 2.88 9.35
N SER A 28 -12.10 2.33 9.83
CA SER A 28 -12.11 1.12 10.66
C SER A 28 -13.05 0.05 10.12
N GLY A 29 -12.74 -1.21 10.39
CA GLY A 29 -13.47 -2.38 9.95
C GLY A 29 -13.08 -2.86 8.56
N VAL A 30 -13.59 -4.04 8.20
CA VAL A 30 -13.32 -4.70 6.92
C VAL A 30 -13.76 -3.84 5.72
N GLN A 31 -14.86 -3.09 5.85
CA GLN A 31 -15.37 -2.26 4.76
C GLN A 31 -14.43 -1.10 4.44
N ALA A 32 -13.82 -0.46 5.44
CA ALA A 32 -12.82 0.57 5.21
C ALA A 32 -11.59 0.02 4.47
N VAL A 33 -11.12 -1.17 4.85
CA VAL A 33 -10.02 -1.84 4.14
C VAL A 33 -10.38 -2.16 2.69
N ARG A 34 -11.63 -2.56 2.43
CA ARG A 34 -12.10 -2.82 1.06
C ARG A 34 -12.23 -1.56 0.21
N ALA A 35 -12.63 -0.44 0.81
CA ALA A 35 -12.77 0.84 0.12
C ALA A 35 -11.44 1.33 -0.49
N VAL A 36 -10.31 0.94 0.08
CA VAL A 36 -8.96 1.30 -0.40
C VAL A 36 -8.38 0.24 -1.36
N GLY A 37 -9.20 -0.63 -1.93
CA GLY A 37 -8.77 -1.61 -2.93
C GLY A 37 -8.04 -2.84 -2.36
N LEU A 38 -8.18 -3.11 -1.05
CA LEU A 38 -7.61 -4.28 -0.41
C LEU A 38 -8.69 -5.35 -0.12
N ARG A 39 -8.31 -6.62 -0.22
CA ARG A 39 -9.13 -7.75 0.22
C ARG A 39 -8.65 -8.24 1.58
N VAL A 40 -9.62 -8.56 2.42
CA VAL A 40 -9.42 -9.13 3.76
C VAL A 40 -9.93 -10.56 3.77
N ASP A 41 -9.07 -11.49 4.13
CA ASP A 41 -9.48 -12.86 4.48
C ASP A 41 -9.15 -13.10 5.97
N LEU A 42 -10.18 -13.39 6.77
CA LEU A 42 -10.04 -13.70 8.19
C LEU A 42 -9.65 -15.18 8.36
N THR A 43 -8.67 -15.45 9.21
CA THR A 43 -8.16 -16.80 9.51
C THR A 43 -8.11 -17.03 11.01
N ALA A 44 -7.88 -18.28 11.44
CA ALA A 44 -7.69 -18.60 12.85
C ALA A 44 -6.51 -17.84 13.47
N ASP A 45 -5.43 -17.65 12.71
CA ASP A 45 -4.17 -17.07 13.19
C ASP A 45 -4.06 -15.55 13.01
N GLY A 46 -5.08 -14.91 12.43
CA GLY A 46 -5.09 -13.48 12.17
C GLY A 46 -5.75 -13.10 10.86
N VAL A 47 -5.33 -11.97 10.29
CA VAL A 47 -5.94 -11.36 9.11
C VAL A 47 -4.97 -11.34 7.94
N VAL A 48 -5.37 -11.95 6.82
CA VAL A 48 -4.62 -11.91 5.57
C VAL A 48 -5.08 -10.71 4.75
N ILE A 49 -4.13 -9.83 4.41
CA ILE A 49 -4.37 -8.68 3.55
C ILE A 49 -3.83 -8.98 2.16
N LYS A 50 -4.69 -8.80 1.15
CA LYS A 50 -4.39 -9.02 -0.26
C LYS A 50 -4.65 -7.74 -1.05
N ARG A 51 -3.82 -7.48 -2.07
CA ARG A 51 -4.10 -6.43 -3.03
C ARG A 51 -5.05 -6.95 -4.11
N LEU A 52 -6.06 -6.17 -4.50
CA LEU A 52 -6.91 -6.50 -5.64
C LEU A 52 -6.17 -6.26 -6.97
N PRO A 53 -6.57 -6.96 -8.06
CA PRO A 53 -6.01 -6.70 -9.39
C PRO A 53 -6.16 -5.24 -9.81
N ALA A 54 -5.15 -4.70 -10.48
CA ALA A 54 -5.16 -3.35 -11.03
C ALA A 54 -4.65 -3.40 -12.48
N GLY A 55 -5.56 -3.31 -13.44
CA GLY A 55 -5.27 -3.44 -14.88
C GLY A 55 -4.87 -2.13 -15.57
N ALA A 56 -5.33 -0.98 -15.05
CA ALA A 56 -5.02 0.35 -15.58
C ALA A 56 -3.71 0.95 -15.03
N ALA A 57 -3.07 0.28 -14.07
CA ALA A 57 -1.85 0.70 -13.39
C ALA A 57 -0.64 -0.08 -13.90
N TYR A 58 0.52 0.57 -13.96
CA TYR A 58 1.82 -0.06 -14.22
C TYR A 58 2.73 0.04 -12.97
N PRO A 59 3.40 -1.06 -12.57
CA PRO A 59 3.31 -2.40 -13.17
C PRO A 59 1.92 -3.03 -12.99
N ALA A 60 1.46 -3.74 -14.02
CA ALA A 60 0.12 -4.33 -14.04
C ALA A 60 0.08 -5.58 -13.17
N TRP A 61 -0.89 -5.64 -12.26
CA TRP A 61 -1.13 -6.79 -11.41
C TRP A 61 -2.44 -7.45 -11.85
N ARG A 62 -2.30 -8.51 -12.67
CA ARG A 62 -3.46 -9.21 -13.26
C ARG A 62 -4.12 -10.20 -12.29
N THR A 63 -3.50 -10.47 -11.17
CA THR A 63 -4.01 -11.36 -10.12
C THR A 63 -3.91 -10.69 -8.76
N SER A 64 -4.81 -11.05 -7.85
CA SER A 64 -4.67 -10.67 -6.46
C SER A 64 -3.45 -11.35 -5.87
N TYR A 65 -2.65 -10.64 -5.08
CA TYR A 65 -1.53 -11.23 -4.35
C TYR A 65 -1.61 -10.92 -2.86
N ARG A 66 -1.07 -11.83 -2.04
CA ARG A 66 -0.99 -11.68 -0.59
C ARG A 66 0.12 -10.69 -0.23
N MET A 67 -0.25 -9.61 0.45
CA MET A 67 0.71 -8.61 0.90
C MET A 67 1.33 -9.06 2.21
N PHE A 68 0.50 -9.27 3.23
CA PHE A 68 0.96 -9.71 4.55
C PHE A 68 -0.17 -10.36 5.34
N THR A 69 0.21 -10.98 6.47
CA THR A 69 -0.73 -11.46 7.50
C THR A 69 -0.42 -10.75 8.80
N LEU A 70 -1.46 -10.17 9.40
CA LEU A 70 -1.40 -9.48 10.68
C LEU A 70 -2.01 -10.37 11.75
N ARG A 71 -1.24 -10.61 12.81
CA ARG A 71 -1.79 -11.13 14.07
C ARG A 71 -2.47 -10.02 14.86
N PRO A 72 -3.29 -10.36 15.86
CA PRO A 72 -3.72 -9.42 16.90
C PRO A 72 -2.58 -8.50 17.37
N GLY A 73 -2.86 -7.20 17.45
CA GLY A 73 -1.90 -6.16 17.82
C GLY A 73 -0.90 -5.73 16.74
N GLN A 74 -0.83 -6.44 15.60
CA GLN A 74 0.17 -6.14 14.58
C GLN A 74 -0.27 -5.07 13.59
N TYR A 75 0.74 -4.42 13.04
CA TYR A 75 0.63 -3.36 12.05
C TYR A 75 1.47 -3.68 10.80
N GLY A 76 0.86 -3.47 9.64
CA GLY A 76 1.45 -3.65 8.32
C GLY A 76 1.49 -2.34 7.54
N ARG A 77 2.59 -2.14 6.81
CA ARG A 77 2.78 -1.06 5.86
C ARG A 77 2.98 -1.61 4.45
N PHE A 78 2.29 -1.01 3.50
CA PHE A 78 2.54 -1.23 2.09
C PHE A 78 2.80 0.08 1.37
N ARG A 79 3.80 0.07 0.49
CA ARG A 79 4.17 1.22 -0.34
C ARG A 79 4.27 0.78 -1.79
N ALA A 80 3.69 1.56 -2.68
CA ALA A 80 3.82 1.36 -4.11
C ALA A 80 3.78 2.71 -4.85
N ASN A 81 4.28 2.71 -6.07
CA ASN A 81 4.06 3.78 -7.02
C ASN A 81 3.50 3.18 -8.31
N PHE A 82 2.64 3.94 -8.95
CA PHE A 82 1.93 3.52 -10.14
C PHE A 82 2.12 4.55 -11.24
N ARG A 83 2.11 4.05 -12.47
CA ARG A 83 1.89 4.86 -13.66
C ARG A 83 0.57 4.42 -14.29
N PHE A 84 -0.35 5.34 -14.49
CA PHE A 84 -1.66 5.07 -15.07
C PHE A 84 -1.78 5.63 -16.48
N THR A 85 -2.51 4.93 -17.34
CA THR A 85 -3.04 5.52 -18.58
C THR A 85 -4.42 6.09 -18.29
N GLY A 86 -4.65 7.36 -18.62
CA GLY A 86 -5.99 7.94 -18.71
C GLY A 86 -6.89 7.21 -19.73
N CYS A 87 -8.08 7.74 -19.99
CA CYS A 87 -9.01 7.10 -20.93
C CYS A 87 -8.38 6.93 -22.32
N ALA A 88 -8.81 5.90 -23.06
CA ALA A 88 -8.39 5.70 -24.46
C ALA A 88 -8.65 6.94 -25.35
N CYS A 89 -9.66 7.74 -24.98
CA CYS A 89 -10.03 9.00 -25.64
C CYS A 89 -9.09 10.20 -25.36
N SER A 90 -8.24 10.11 -24.34
CA SER A 90 -7.32 11.17 -23.92
C SER A 90 -6.18 10.50 -23.14
N ALA A 91 -5.35 9.78 -23.89
CA ALA A 91 -4.27 8.98 -23.33
C ALA A 91 -3.18 9.90 -22.76
N ARG A 92 -3.34 10.27 -21.50
CA ARG A 92 -2.30 10.92 -20.69
C ARG A 92 -1.77 9.94 -19.67
N TRP A 93 -0.45 9.91 -19.54
CA TRP A 93 0.20 9.25 -18.43
C TRP A 93 0.13 10.15 -17.19
N TYR A 94 -0.19 9.55 -16.06
CA TYR A 94 -0.03 10.21 -14.76
C TYR A 94 0.51 9.23 -13.73
N TYR A 95 1.08 9.78 -12.66
CA TYR A 95 1.76 9.01 -11.63
C TYR A 95 1.07 9.16 -10.28
N GLU A 96 1.04 8.08 -9.52
CA GLU A 96 0.56 8.08 -8.14
C GLU A 96 1.58 7.40 -7.24
N ALA A 97 1.74 7.91 -6.03
CA ALA A 97 2.40 7.22 -4.93
C ALA A 97 1.35 6.84 -3.88
N TRP A 98 1.36 5.58 -3.48
CA TRP A 98 0.39 5.03 -2.55
C TRP A 98 1.09 4.41 -1.35
N THR A 99 0.70 4.84 -0.16
CA THR A 99 1.11 4.23 1.11
C THR A 99 -0.14 3.86 1.89
N VAL A 100 -0.27 2.59 2.22
CA VAL A 100 -1.37 2.11 3.06
C VAL A 100 -0.82 1.44 4.30
N HIS A 101 -1.46 1.76 5.41
CA HIS A 101 -1.18 1.28 6.73
C HIS A 101 -2.40 0.49 7.19
N VAL A 102 -2.20 -0.75 7.64
CA VAL A 102 -3.28 -1.60 8.16
C VAL A 102 -2.87 -2.14 9.51
N ALA A 103 -3.69 -1.97 10.53
CA ALA A 103 -3.47 -2.51 11.86
C ALA A 103 -4.62 -3.43 12.25
N SER A 104 -4.29 -4.55 12.90
CA SER A 104 -5.25 -5.42 13.59
C SER A 104 -5.22 -5.09 15.08
N ALA A 105 -5.72 -3.91 15.45
CA ALA A 105 -5.62 -3.39 16.80
C ALA A 105 -6.80 -2.46 17.12
N SER A 106 -7.01 -2.15 18.39
CA SER A 106 -8.00 -1.14 18.77
C SER A 106 -7.62 0.24 18.20
N PRO A 107 -8.59 1.02 17.68
CA PRO A 107 -8.30 2.33 17.09
C PRO A 107 -7.73 3.28 18.13
N ARG A 108 -6.61 3.94 17.78
CA ARG A 108 -5.98 4.99 18.59
C ARG A 108 -5.47 6.11 17.70
N PRO A 109 -5.50 7.39 18.14
CA PRO A 109 -5.11 8.53 17.31
C PRO A 109 -3.65 8.49 16.81
N ASP A 110 -2.77 7.85 17.56
CA ASP A 110 -1.33 7.80 17.34
C ASP A 110 -0.84 6.49 16.69
N LEU A 111 -1.76 5.59 16.34
CA LEU A 111 -1.47 4.21 15.93
C LEU A 111 -0.44 4.09 14.80
N PHE A 112 -0.36 5.09 13.92
CA PHE A 112 0.54 5.11 12.76
C PHE A 112 1.65 6.17 12.82
N LEU A 113 1.72 6.97 13.89
CA LEU A 113 2.65 8.12 13.97
C LEU A 113 4.08 7.70 14.34
N SER A 114 4.23 6.62 15.11
CA SER A 114 5.51 6.18 15.68
C SER A 114 5.73 4.66 15.60
N ALA A 115 4.76 3.92 15.05
CA ALA A 115 4.81 2.46 14.96
C ALA A 115 5.83 2.00 13.90
N VAL A 116 6.75 1.12 14.30
CA VAL A 116 7.52 0.30 13.37
C VAL A 116 6.60 -0.77 12.82
N ALA A 117 6.54 -0.92 11.50
CA ALA A 117 5.72 -1.94 10.87
C ALA A 117 6.24 -3.34 11.19
N ASP A 118 5.40 -4.20 11.78
CA ASP A 118 5.67 -5.62 11.93
C ASP A 118 5.84 -6.31 10.57
N ARG A 119 5.11 -5.80 9.57
CA ARG A 119 5.12 -6.27 8.19
C ARG A 119 5.28 -5.08 7.25
N ASP A 120 6.37 -5.03 6.50
CA ASP A 120 6.61 -3.97 5.52
C ASP A 120 6.76 -4.58 4.12
N VAL A 121 5.92 -4.13 3.19
CA VAL A 121 6.00 -4.50 1.78
C VAL A 121 6.24 -3.22 0.99
N ASP A 122 7.44 -3.10 0.41
CA ASP A 122 7.79 -2.00 -0.47
C ASP A 122 7.85 -2.49 -1.92
N GLN A 123 6.84 -2.09 -2.70
CA GLN A 123 6.75 -2.33 -4.14
C GLN A 123 6.98 -1.06 -4.95
N ARG A 124 7.57 -0.02 -4.34
CA ARG A 124 7.99 1.13 -5.13
C ARG A 124 9.08 0.70 -6.09
N VAL A 125 8.84 0.91 -7.37
CA VAL A 125 9.80 0.63 -8.43
C VAL A 125 10.45 1.92 -8.90
N HIS A 126 11.67 1.81 -9.43
CA HIS A 126 12.23 2.87 -10.25
C HIS A 126 11.41 2.93 -11.54
N LEU A 127 10.44 3.84 -11.61
CA LEU A 127 9.76 4.15 -12.85
C LEU A 127 10.78 4.77 -13.81
N TYR A 128 10.70 4.42 -15.09
CA TYR A 128 11.66 4.80 -16.13
C TYR A 128 12.05 6.29 -16.04
N GLY A 129 13.35 6.60 -15.98
CA GLY A 129 13.88 7.98 -15.93
C GLY A 129 14.60 8.38 -14.64
N GLY A 130 14.56 7.56 -13.58
CA GLY A 130 15.38 7.80 -12.38
C GLY A 130 16.88 7.49 -12.64
N PRO A 131 17.83 8.18 -11.95
CA PRO A 131 19.25 7.91 -12.14
C PRO A 131 19.53 6.44 -11.83
N ALA A 132 20.06 5.72 -12.82
CA ALA A 132 20.52 4.35 -12.60
C ALA A 132 21.50 4.37 -11.43
N ARG A 133 21.28 3.53 -10.42
CA ARG A 133 22.30 3.25 -9.41
C ARG A 133 23.52 2.74 -10.18
N ARG A 134 24.51 3.60 -10.39
CA ARG A 134 25.87 3.18 -10.73
C ARG A 134 26.33 2.31 -9.58
N THR A 135 26.13 1.01 -9.69
CA THR A 135 26.88 0.04 -8.93
C THR A 135 28.34 0.31 -9.23
N ALA A 136 29.04 0.89 -8.27
CA ALA A 136 30.47 1.03 -8.32
C ALA A 136 31.04 -0.40 -8.43
N ARG A 137 31.49 -0.78 -9.64
CA ARG A 137 32.38 -1.91 -9.80
C ARG A 137 33.62 -1.58 -8.98
N GLN A 138 33.76 -2.23 -7.82
CA GLN A 138 35.06 -2.31 -7.17
C GLN A 138 35.99 -3.03 -8.15
N ARG A 139 36.99 -2.31 -8.66
CA ARG A 139 38.12 -2.90 -9.37
C ARG A 139 38.99 -3.60 -8.30
N PRO A 140 39.34 -4.88 -8.47
CA PRO A 140 40.41 -5.45 -7.67
C PRO A 140 41.74 -4.79 -8.06
N ALA A 141 42.60 -4.64 -7.05
CA ALA A 141 43.96 -4.13 -7.15
C ALA A 141 44.86 -5.06 -7.97
#